data_AF-A0A662TDL4-F1
#
_entry.id   AF-A0A662TDL4-F1
#
_cell.length_a   1.000
_cell.length_b   1.000
_cell.length_c   1.000
_cell.angle_alpha   90.00
_cell.angle_beta   90.00
_cell.angle_gamma   90.00
#
_symmetry.space_group_name_H-M   'P 1'
#
loop_
_entity.id
_entity.type
_entity.pdbx_description
1 polymer ?
#
loop_
_entity_poly.entity_id
_entity_poly.type
_entity_poly.pdbx_seq_one_letter_code
_entity_poly.pdbx_strand_id
1 'polypeptide(L)'
;MITQFRKFSAPNELWIFPNLPASELDVEREGSVAWHIKNMPPSGARWVTNQAEADVKLAVAERSRGFDSYVRNLMDEYHLGLQTPVLRLFVERGFTEASAKVAAELAERKVAALQRFIKRVVERQVFRQVVEQAGINPDEANVRLHWGRPVKPRMAVGDMLKAYELGVITRGELRRMLVKGGWELQQEE
;
A
#
# COMPACT_ATOMS: atom_id res chain seq x y z
N MET A 1 15.82 -22.55 1.59
CA MET A 1 15.24 -21.82 0.44
C MET A 1 16.30 -21.07 -0.36
N ILE A 2 17.15 -20.25 0.27
CA ILE A 2 18.28 -19.52 -0.38
C ILE A 2 19.23 -20.44 -1.15
N THR A 3 19.48 -21.65 -0.65
CA THR A 3 20.40 -22.63 -1.26
C THR A 3 19.94 -23.12 -2.62
N GLN A 4 18.62 -23.19 -2.88
CA GLN A 4 18.11 -23.56 -4.20
C GLN A 4 18.33 -22.44 -5.22
N PHE A 5 18.07 -21.18 -4.84
CA PHE A 5 18.39 -20.03 -5.70
C PHE A 5 19.87 -20.03 -6.08
N ARG A 6 20.79 -20.11 -5.10
CA ARG A 6 22.23 -20.10 -5.37
C ARG A 6 22.73 -21.26 -6.25
N LYS A 7 22.16 -22.46 -6.08
CA LYS A 7 22.56 -23.65 -6.84
C LYS A 7 22.00 -23.69 -8.26
N PHE A 8 20.88 -23.01 -8.52
CA PHE A 8 20.16 -23.10 -9.78
C PHE A 8 20.08 -21.78 -10.57
N SER A 9 20.60 -20.68 -10.02
CA SER A 9 20.72 -19.38 -10.70
C SER A 9 22.07 -19.16 -11.38
N ALA A 10 23.07 -19.99 -11.08
CA ALA A 10 24.39 -19.91 -11.70
C ALA A 10 24.46 -20.87 -12.89
N PRO A 11 25.20 -20.52 -13.97
CA PRO A 11 25.44 -21.43 -15.07
C PRO A 11 26.12 -22.70 -14.54
N ASN A 12 25.68 -23.86 -15.02
CA ASN A 12 26.42 -25.08 -14.75
C ASN A 12 27.65 -25.08 -15.67
N GLU A 13 28.83 -25.23 -15.09
CA GLU A 13 30.10 -25.17 -15.81
C GLU A 13 30.71 -26.57 -15.91
N LEU A 14 31.01 -27.02 -17.13
CA LEU A 14 31.75 -28.25 -17.40
C LEU A 14 33.19 -27.87 -17.81
N TRP A 15 34.15 -28.42 -17.09
CA TRP A 15 35.57 -28.21 -17.36
C TRP A 15 36.16 -29.49 -17.95
N ILE A 16 36.51 -29.45 -19.25
CA ILE A 16 37.09 -30.59 -19.97
C ILE A 16 38.59 -30.39 -20.08
N PHE A 17 39.37 -31.34 -19.53
CA PHE A 17 40.83 -31.34 -19.61
C PHE A 17 41.31 -32.60 -20.33
N PRO A 18 41.42 -32.59 -21.67
CA PRO A 18 41.62 -33.80 -22.47
C PRO A 18 42.96 -34.51 -22.24
N ASN A 19 43.97 -33.81 -21.72
CA ASN A 19 45.32 -34.35 -21.50
C ASN A 19 45.68 -34.50 -20.00
N LEU A 20 44.70 -34.39 -19.10
CA LEU A 20 44.95 -34.50 -17.66
C LEU A 20 44.95 -35.97 -17.23
N PRO A 21 45.96 -36.43 -16.46
CA PRO A 21 45.92 -37.78 -15.91
C PRO A 21 44.76 -37.93 -14.92
N ALA A 22 44.15 -39.13 -14.87
CA ALA A 22 42.99 -39.40 -14.03
C ALA A 22 43.21 -39.12 -12.53
N SER A 23 44.47 -39.16 -12.08
CA SER A 23 44.88 -38.80 -10.72
C SER A 23 44.59 -37.34 -10.34
N GLU A 24 44.50 -36.44 -11.32
CA GLU A 24 44.24 -35.01 -11.12
C GLU A 24 42.74 -34.67 -11.10
N LEU A 25 41.89 -35.67 -11.39
CA LEU A 25 40.43 -35.54 -11.35
C LEU A 25 39.83 -36.02 -10.02
N ASP A 26 40.67 -36.49 -9.09
CA ASP A 26 40.25 -36.92 -7.77
C ASP A 26 39.88 -35.72 -6.90
N VAL A 27 38.62 -35.66 -6.51
CA VAL A 27 38.01 -34.55 -5.78
C VAL A 27 38.41 -34.52 -4.31
N GLU A 28 38.87 -35.65 -3.76
CA GLU A 28 39.23 -35.79 -2.35
C GLU A 28 40.73 -35.58 -2.09
N ARG A 29 41.56 -35.72 -3.13
CA ARG A 29 43.00 -35.50 -3.06
C ARG A 29 43.34 -34.01 -3.09
N GLU A 30 43.84 -33.50 -1.97
CA GLU A 30 44.30 -32.12 -1.83
C GLU A 30 45.44 -31.81 -2.83
N GLY A 31 45.30 -30.70 -3.55
CA GLY A 31 46.22 -30.26 -4.61
C GLY A 31 45.87 -30.71 -6.03
N SER A 32 44.83 -31.54 -6.21
CA SER A 32 44.35 -31.89 -7.56
C SER A 32 43.56 -30.74 -8.20
N VAL A 33 43.50 -30.74 -9.53
CA VAL A 33 42.67 -29.78 -10.28
C VAL A 33 41.20 -29.86 -9.87
N ALA A 34 40.67 -31.08 -9.68
CA ALA A 34 39.29 -31.28 -9.23
C ALA A 34 39.03 -30.75 -7.80
N TRP A 35 39.99 -30.88 -6.90
CA TRP A 35 39.91 -30.34 -5.53
C TRP A 35 39.86 -28.80 -5.54
N HIS A 36 40.70 -28.16 -6.36
CA HIS A 36 40.68 -26.70 -6.50
C HIS A 36 39.35 -26.20 -7.09
N ILE A 37 38.81 -26.88 -8.11
CA ILE A 37 37.52 -26.53 -8.73
C ILE A 37 36.36 -26.72 -7.75
N LYS A 38 36.40 -27.73 -6.87
CA LYS A 38 35.39 -27.93 -5.81
C LYS A 38 35.44 -26.84 -4.73
N ASN A 39 36.62 -26.38 -4.36
CA ASN A 39 36.82 -25.40 -3.29
C ASN A 39 36.75 -23.93 -3.76
N MET A 40 36.68 -23.69 -5.07
CA MET A 40 36.31 -22.38 -5.61
C MET A 40 34.89 -21.99 -5.14
N PRO A 41 34.60 -20.69 -4.90
CA PRO A 41 33.34 -20.24 -4.33
C PRO A 41 32.06 -20.83 -4.98
N PRO A 42 30.96 -21.03 -4.21
CA PRO A 42 29.97 -22.10 -4.42
C PRO A 42 28.82 -21.78 -5.40
N SER A 43 29.03 -20.91 -6.37
CA SER A 43 28.02 -20.60 -7.40
C SER A 43 28.22 -21.50 -8.62
N GLY A 44 27.24 -22.37 -8.89
CA GLY A 44 27.19 -23.26 -10.07
C GLY A 44 27.45 -24.74 -9.74
N ALA A 45 26.72 -25.67 -10.37
CA ALA A 45 27.05 -27.09 -10.30
C ALA A 45 28.20 -27.39 -11.27
N ARG A 46 29.27 -28.05 -10.79
CA ARG A 46 30.48 -28.34 -11.58
C ARG A 46 30.69 -29.85 -11.71
N TRP A 47 31.00 -30.31 -12.91
CA TRP A 47 31.34 -31.69 -13.22
C TRP A 47 32.73 -31.74 -13.86
N VAL A 48 33.49 -32.79 -13.56
CA VAL A 48 34.85 -33.00 -14.07
C VAL A 48 34.91 -34.39 -14.71
N THR A 49 35.41 -34.47 -15.94
CA THR A 49 35.52 -35.72 -16.70
C THR A 49 36.75 -35.72 -17.60
N ASN A 50 37.35 -36.90 -17.79
CA ASN A 50 38.45 -37.15 -18.72
C ASN A 50 37.99 -37.60 -20.12
N GLN A 51 36.69 -37.79 -20.34
CA GLN A 51 36.20 -38.21 -21.64
C GLN A 51 36.13 -37.03 -22.61
N ALA A 52 36.81 -37.16 -23.74
CA ALA A 52 36.91 -36.12 -24.76
C ALA A 52 35.57 -35.78 -25.43
N GLU A 53 34.61 -36.73 -25.46
CA GLU A 53 33.28 -36.57 -26.09
C GLU A 53 32.14 -36.36 -25.08
N ALA A 54 32.46 -35.91 -23.86
CA ALA A 54 31.43 -35.67 -22.86
C ALA A 54 30.55 -34.46 -23.22
N ASP A 55 29.27 -34.70 -23.45
CA ASP A 55 28.25 -33.66 -23.68
C ASP A 55 27.35 -33.51 -22.44
N VAL A 56 27.15 -32.27 -21.97
CA VAL A 56 26.25 -31.96 -20.85
C VAL A 56 24.93 -31.44 -21.40
N LYS A 57 23.93 -32.33 -21.40
CA LYS A 57 22.56 -31.96 -21.67
C LYS A 57 21.96 -31.29 -20.45
N LEU A 58 21.78 -29.98 -20.51
CA LEU A 58 21.05 -29.22 -19.50
C LEU A 58 19.58 -29.64 -19.54
N ALA A 59 19.18 -30.53 -18.63
CA ALA A 59 17.79 -30.66 -18.24
C ALA A 59 17.43 -29.41 -17.41
N VAL A 60 17.15 -28.29 -18.09
CA VAL A 60 16.50 -27.15 -17.45
C VAL A 60 15.09 -27.61 -17.11
N ALA A 61 14.90 -28.17 -15.92
CA ALA A 61 13.57 -28.28 -15.36
C ALA A 61 12.96 -26.88 -15.39
N GLU A 62 11.75 -26.73 -15.96
CA GLU A 62 10.99 -25.47 -16.00
C GLU A 62 10.69 -24.97 -14.58
N ARG A 63 11.71 -24.41 -13.90
CA ARG A 63 11.65 -24.06 -12.48
C ARG A 63 11.26 -22.61 -12.23
N SER A 64 11.05 -21.83 -13.29
CA SER A 64 10.56 -20.46 -13.20
C SER A 64 9.10 -20.37 -12.79
N ARG A 65 8.25 -21.37 -13.07
CA ARG A 65 6.79 -21.25 -12.82
C ARG A 65 6.35 -21.51 -11.37
N GLY A 66 7.14 -22.21 -10.56
CA GLY A 66 6.71 -22.64 -9.22
C GLY A 66 6.84 -21.58 -8.13
N PHE A 67 7.80 -20.66 -8.24
CA PHE A 67 8.06 -19.67 -7.19
C PHE A 67 7.23 -18.41 -7.33
N ASP A 68 6.80 -18.06 -8.55
CA ASP A 68 5.98 -16.88 -8.80
C ASP A 68 4.66 -16.92 -8.04
N SER A 69 4.03 -18.10 -7.97
CA SER A 69 2.79 -18.30 -7.20
C SER A 69 3.03 -18.23 -5.70
N TYR A 70 4.15 -18.77 -5.21
CA TYR A 70 4.52 -18.70 -3.79
C TYR A 70 4.81 -17.26 -3.35
N VAL A 71 5.60 -16.52 -4.12
CA VAL A 71 5.89 -15.11 -3.85
C VAL A 71 4.61 -14.28 -3.92
N ARG A 72 3.75 -14.55 -4.91
CA ARG A 72 2.44 -13.89 -5.02
C ARG A 72 1.56 -14.14 -3.80
N ASN A 73 1.46 -15.40 -3.34
CA ASN A 73 0.68 -15.74 -2.15
C ASN A 73 1.19 -15.02 -0.90
N LEU A 74 2.51 -14.93 -0.72
CA LEU A 74 3.11 -14.22 0.42
C LEU A 74 2.76 -12.72 0.39
N MET A 75 2.83 -12.12 -0.81
CA MET A 75 2.42 -10.72 -0.99
C MET A 75 0.92 -10.53 -0.75
N ASP A 76 0.08 -11.47 -1.21
CA ASP A 76 -1.36 -11.43 -1.00
C ASP A 76 -1.73 -11.55 0.48
N GLU A 77 -1.06 -12.42 1.24
CA GLU A 77 -1.24 -12.54 2.68
C GLU A 77 -0.81 -11.27 3.42
N TYR A 78 0.31 -10.68 3.01
CA TYR A 78 0.77 -9.40 3.55
C TYR A 78 -0.24 -8.27 3.27
N HIS A 79 -0.77 -8.18 2.05
CA HIS A 79 -1.80 -7.21 1.68
C HIS A 79 -3.11 -7.44 2.45
N LEU A 80 -3.50 -8.69 2.66
CA LEU A 80 -4.66 -9.06 3.46
C LEU A 80 -4.50 -8.61 4.92
N GLY A 81 -3.32 -8.80 5.51
CA GLY A 81 -2.99 -8.38 6.87
C GLY A 81 -3.10 -6.87 7.07
N LEU A 82 -2.68 -6.08 6.08
CA LEU A 82 -2.84 -4.61 6.08
C LEU A 82 -4.29 -4.16 5.85
N GLN A 83 -5.16 -5.06 5.39
CA GLN A 83 -6.56 -4.79 5.09
C GLN A 83 -6.77 -3.59 4.14
N THR A 84 -5.79 -3.31 3.28
CA THR A 84 -5.81 -2.15 2.36
C THR A 84 -5.96 -2.61 0.91
N PRO A 85 -6.95 -2.10 0.17
CA PRO A 85 -7.08 -2.40 -1.25
C PRO A 85 -6.11 -1.60 -2.13
N VAL A 86 -5.49 -0.54 -1.60
CA VAL A 86 -4.75 0.46 -2.37
C VAL A 86 -3.54 -0.13 -3.09
N LEU A 87 -2.76 -0.96 -2.40
CA LEU A 87 -1.54 -1.55 -2.99
C LEU A 87 -1.88 -2.45 -4.18
N ARG A 88 -3.00 -3.18 -4.09
CA ARG A 88 -3.47 -4.08 -5.13
C ARG A 88 -3.93 -3.32 -6.39
N LEU A 89 -4.55 -2.15 -6.20
CA LEU A 89 -4.96 -1.26 -7.29
C LEU A 89 -3.77 -0.73 -8.12
N PHE A 90 -2.60 -0.53 -7.51
CA PHE A 90 -1.43 -0.02 -8.22
C PHE A 90 -0.57 -1.11 -8.87
N VAL A 91 -0.54 -2.32 -8.29
CA VAL A 91 0.42 -3.36 -8.69
C VAL A 91 -0.16 -4.37 -9.69
N GLU A 92 -1.43 -4.75 -9.56
CA GLU A 92 -2.01 -5.81 -10.39
C GLU A 92 -2.63 -5.28 -11.69
N ARG A 93 -2.13 -5.77 -12.83
CA ARG A 93 -2.76 -5.58 -14.15
C ARG A 93 -4.02 -6.46 -14.25
N GLY A 94 -5.13 -5.98 -13.71
CA GLY A 94 -6.40 -6.71 -13.68
C GLY A 94 -7.52 -6.07 -12.86
N PHE A 95 -7.21 -5.02 -12.09
CA PHE A 95 -8.23 -4.24 -11.41
C PHE A 95 -9.01 -3.37 -12.39
N THR A 96 -10.30 -3.68 -12.55
CA THR A 96 -11.24 -2.85 -13.28
C THR A 96 -11.79 -1.73 -12.38
N GLU A 97 -12.37 -0.70 -12.97
CA GLU A 97 -13.03 0.38 -12.24
C GLU A 97 -14.10 -0.14 -11.25
N ALA A 98 -14.86 -1.17 -11.66
CA ALA A 98 -15.87 -1.80 -10.81
C ALA A 98 -15.24 -2.41 -9.54
N SER A 99 -14.14 -3.15 -9.68
CA SER A 99 -13.41 -3.73 -8.55
C SER A 99 -12.83 -2.64 -7.64
N ALA A 100 -12.32 -1.55 -8.21
CA ALA A 100 -11.80 -0.41 -7.46
C ALA A 100 -12.89 0.29 -6.63
N LYS A 101 -14.08 0.49 -7.22
CA LYS A 101 -15.21 1.11 -6.53
C LYS A 101 -15.70 0.28 -5.36
N VAL A 102 -15.88 -1.03 -5.54
CA VAL A 102 -16.28 -1.94 -4.44
C VAL A 102 -15.24 -1.94 -3.31
N ALA A 103 -13.97 -1.93 -3.65
CA ALA A 103 -12.90 -1.89 -2.68
C ALA A 103 -12.86 -0.56 -1.90
N ALA A 104 -13.09 0.57 -2.58
CA ALA A 104 -13.22 1.88 -1.95
C ALA A 104 -14.42 1.93 -0.99
N GLU A 105 -15.59 1.45 -1.41
CA GLU A 105 -16.79 1.40 -0.55
C GLU A 105 -16.56 0.56 0.72
N LEU A 106 -15.86 -0.58 0.61
CA LEU A 106 -15.51 -1.40 1.77
C LEU A 106 -14.55 -0.66 2.72
N ALA A 107 -13.55 0.03 2.17
CA ALA A 107 -12.61 0.83 2.94
C ALA A 107 -13.31 1.99 3.66
N GLU A 108 -14.20 2.71 2.98
CA GLU A 108 -14.99 3.79 3.55
C GLU A 108 -15.85 3.32 4.73
N ARG A 109 -16.48 2.13 4.64
CA ARG A 109 -17.23 1.55 5.76
C ARG A 109 -16.35 1.29 6.98
N LYS A 110 -15.13 0.77 6.78
CA LYS A 110 -14.16 0.57 7.86
C LYS A 110 -13.71 1.90 8.47
N VAL A 111 -13.37 2.88 7.64
CA VAL A 111 -13.00 4.23 8.07
C VAL A 111 -14.13 4.86 8.88
N ALA A 112 -15.37 4.79 8.41
CA ALA A 112 -16.53 5.33 9.12
C ALA A 112 -16.75 4.64 10.49
N ALA A 113 -16.54 3.32 10.58
CA ALA A 113 -16.62 2.60 11.84
C ALA A 113 -15.54 3.07 12.84
N LEU A 114 -14.30 3.22 12.37
CA LEU A 114 -13.17 3.70 13.17
C LEU A 114 -13.39 5.15 13.63
N GLN A 115 -13.82 6.03 12.73
CA GLN A 115 -14.18 7.41 13.01
C GLN A 115 -15.28 7.50 14.09
N ARG A 116 -16.32 6.66 14.02
CA ARG A 116 -17.35 6.62 15.07
C ARG A 116 -16.80 6.15 16.41
N PHE A 117 -15.94 5.12 16.40
CA PHE A 117 -15.30 4.63 17.61
C PHE A 117 -14.47 5.72 18.27
N ILE A 118 -13.55 6.34 17.53
CA ILE A 118 -12.70 7.43 18.03
C ILE A 118 -13.56 8.60 18.51
N LYS A 119 -14.58 9.01 17.75
CA LYS A 119 -15.53 10.06 18.15
C LYS A 119 -16.14 9.79 19.52
N ARG A 120 -16.65 8.58 19.76
CA ARG A 120 -17.26 8.22 21.06
C ARG A 120 -16.25 8.26 22.21
N VAL A 121 -15.03 7.79 21.96
CA VAL A 121 -13.96 7.79 22.97
C VAL A 121 -13.56 9.22 23.32
N VAL A 122 -13.30 10.06 22.31
CA VAL A 122 -12.90 11.46 22.50
C VAL A 122 -14.00 12.28 23.15
N GLU A 123 -15.25 12.16 22.70
CA GLU A 123 -16.38 12.89 23.29
C GLU A 123 -16.56 12.52 24.78
N ARG A 124 -16.43 11.23 25.12
CA ARG A 124 -16.64 10.74 26.49
C ARG A 124 -15.48 11.04 27.42
N GLN A 125 -14.25 10.79 26.97
CA GLN A 125 -13.07 10.82 27.83
C GLN A 125 -12.34 12.16 27.81
N VAL A 126 -12.42 12.93 26.72
CA VAL A 126 -11.71 14.19 26.59
C VAL A 126 -12.68 15.36 26.71
N PHE A 127 -13.69 15.45 25.83
CA PHE A 127 -14.56 16.63 25.80
C PHE A 127 -15.35 16.80 27.08
N ARG A 128 -15.95 15.71 27.61
CA ARG A 128 -16.66 15.77 28.88
C ARG A 128 -15.78 16.32 30.00
N GLN A 129 -14.56 15.80 30.15
CA GLN A 129 -13.64 16.24 31.21
C GLN A 129 -13.23 17.71 31.07
N VAL A 130 -12.93 18.16 29.85
CA VAL A 130 -12.56 19.56 29.60
C VAL A 130 -13.73 20.52 29.87
N VAL A 131 -14.95 20.12 29.52
CA VAL A 131 -16.16 20.93 29.76
C VAL A 131 -16.49 21.01 31.26
N GLU A 132 -16.37 19.90 31.99
CA GLU A 132 -16.52 19.87 33.46
C GLU A 132 -15.47 20.77 34.15
N GLN A 133 -14.21 20.72 33.69
CA GLN A 133 -13.14 21.58 34.20
C GLN A 133 -13.39 23.07 33.95
N ALA A 134 -14.12 23.41 32.88
CA ALA A 134 -14.54 24.78 32.58
C ALA A 134 -15.76 25.23 33.41
N GLY A 135 -16.30 24.37 34.28
CA GLY A 135 -17.48 24.69 35.10
C GLY A 135 -18.80 24.65 34.32
N ILE A 136 -18.81 24.05 33.13
CA ILE A 136 -20.00 23.95 32.28
C ILE A 136 -20.59 22.55 32.44
N ASN A 137 -21.92 22.44 32.48
CA ASN A 137 -22.60 21.14 32.46
C ASN A 137 -22.40 20.46 31.08
N PRO A 138 -21.72 19.29 31.00
CA PRO A 138 -21.46 18.62 29.72
C PRO A 138 -22.71 18.15 29.00
N ASP A 139 -23.74 17.78 29.76
CA ASP A 139 -24.96 17.25 29.20
C ASP A 139 -25.79 18.37 28.52
N GLU A 140 -25.68 19.61 29.02
CA GLU A 140 -26.24 20.81 28.37
C GLU A 140 -25.39 21.30 27.19
N ALA A 141 -24.06 21.27 27.33
CA ALA A 141 -23.16 21.73 26.28
C ALA A 141 -23.17 20.83 25.03
N ASN A 142 -23.38 19.51 25.20
CA ASN A 142 -23.50 18.51 24.13
C ASN A 142 -22.46 18.69 23.01
N VAL A 143 -21.18 18.83 23.38
CA VAL A 143 -20.08 19.06 22.43
C VAL A 143 -19.86 17.80 21.57
N ARG A 144 -19.88 17.98 20.24
CA ARG A 144 -19.74 16.87 19.27
C ARG A 144 -18.54 17.05 18.35
N LEU A 145 -17.86 15.94 18.08
CA LEU A 145 -16.82 15.88 17.06
C LEU A 145 -17.44 15.62 15.68
N HIS A 146 -17.16 16.49 14.72
CA HIS A 146 -17.56 16.29 13.33
C HIS A 146 -16.32 15.98 12.49
N TRP A 147 -16.36 14.86 11.76
CA TRP A 147 -15.28 14.46 10.84
C TRP A 147 -15.44 15.18 9.50
N GLY A 148 -14.33 15.44 8.83
CA GLY A 148 -14.29 16.09 7.51
C GLY A 148 -13.81 17.54 7.58
N ARG A 149 -13.79 18.21 6.42
CA ARG A 149 -13.50 19.64 6.38
C ARG A 149 -14.74 20.42 6.83
N PRO A 150 -14.58 21.45 7.68
CA PRO A 150 -15.69 22.33 8.01
C PRO A 150 -16.18 22.98 6.71
N VAL A 151 -17.38 22.59 6.27
CA VAL A 151 -18.06 23.23 5.15
C VAL A 151 -18.59 24.54 5.69
N LYS A 152 -18.03 25.68 5.24
CA LYS A 152 -18.67 26.97 5.49
C LYS A 152 -20.09 26.88 4.90
N PRO A 153 -21.15 27.08 5.69
CA PRO A 153 -22.50 27.04 5.15
C PRO A 153 -22.58 28.05 4.00
N ARG A 154 -23.01 27.58 2.83
CA ARG A 154 -23.28 28.46 1.70
C ARG A 154 -24.57 29.19 2.03
N MET A 155 -24.47 30.46 2.40
CA MET A 155 -25.64 31.32 2.56
C MET A 155 -26.35 31.41 1.20
N ALA A 156 -27.56 30.85 1.10
CA ALA A 156 -28.37 31.03 -0.07
C ALA A 156 -28.96 32.44 -0.04
N VAL A 157 -29.27 33.00 -1.22
CA VAL A 157 -29.92 34.31 -1.29
C VAL A 157 -31.28 34.31 -0.56
N GLY A 158 -32.00 33.18 -0.61
CA GLY A 158 -33.25 33.01 0.15
C GLY A 158 -33.08 33.16 1.67
N ASP A 159 -31.97 32.71 2.23
CA ASP A 159 -31.69 32.88 3.67
C ASP A 159 -31.47 34.35 4.03
N MET A 160 -30.83 35.10 3.13
CA MET A 160 -30.60 36.55 3.32
C MET A 160 -31.90 37.34 3.25
N LEU A 161 -32.76 37.05 2.27
CA LEU A 161 -34.07 37.70 2.13
C LEU A 161 -34.95 37.40 3.35
N LYS A 162 -34.97 36.16 3.81
CA LYS A 162 -35.73 35.76 5.01
C LYS A 162 -35.20 36.44 6.27
N ALA A 163 -33.89 36.62 6.42
CA ALA A 163 -33.31 37.37 7.53
C ALA A 163 -33.76 38.85 7.53
N TYR A 164 -33.94 39.45 6.35
CA TYR A 164 -34.48 40.80 6.23
C TYR A 164 -35.97 40.87 6.58
N GLU A 165 -36.79 39.93 6.09
CA GLU A 165 -38.21 39.82 6.43
C GLU A 165 -38.43 39.64 7.95
N LEU A 166 -37.55 38.88 8.61
CA LEU A 166 -37.58 38.66 10.05
C LEU A 166 -37.02 39.85 10.86
N GLY A 167 -36.57 40.92 10.21
CA GLY A 167 -36.03 42.13 10.86
C GLY A 167 -34.66 41.92 11.52
N VAL A 168 -33.95 40.84 11.19
CA VAL A 168 -32.64 40.51 11.77
C VAL A 168 -31.53 41.36 11.14
N ILE A 169 -31.68 41.72 9.86
CA ILE A 169 -30.72 42.53 9.12
C ILE A 169 -31.39 43.75 8.51
N THR A 170 -30.63 44.84 8.39
CA THR A 170 -31.11 46.07 7.75
C THR A 170 -31.03 45.97 6.22
N ARG A 171 -31.80 46.83 5.52
CA ARG A 171 -31.78 46.90 4.05
C ARG A 171 -30.37 47.15 3.49
N GLY A 172 -29.59 48.00 4.15
CA GLY A 172 -28.20 48.29 3.76
C GLY A 172 -27.25 47.09 3.94
N GLU A 173 -27.46 46.29 4.98
CA GLU A 173 -26.70 45.05 5.20
C GLU A 173 -27.07 43.98 4.18
N LEU A 174 -28.37 43.79 3.92
CA LEU A 174 -28.86 42.89 2.89
C LEU A 174 -28.25 43.23 1.52
N ARG A 175 -28.30 44.50 1.10
CA ARG A 175 -27.74 44.93 -0.18
C ARG A 175 -26.24 44.61 -0.29
N ARG A 176 -25.44 44.88 0.74
CA ARG A 176 -24.00 44.53 0.77
C ARG A 176 -23.76 43.03 0.67
N MET A 177 -24.58 42.21 1.33
CA MET A 177 -24.50 40.75 1.26
C MET A 177 -24.88 40.22 -0.13
N LEU A 178 -25.93 40.77 -0.74
CA LEU A 178 -26.39 40.43 -2.08
C LEU A 178 -25.36 40.79 -3.16
N VAL A 179 -24.72 41.97 -3.09
CA VAL A 179 -23.63 42.34 -4.01
C VAL A 179 -22.47 41.35 -3.91
N LYS A 180 -22.06 40.96 -2.70
CA LYS A 180 -21.02 39.93 -2.50
C LYS A 180 -21.44 38.56 -3.05
N GLY A 181 -22.73 38.28 -3.08
CA GLY A 181 -23.32 37.09 -3.69
C GLY A 181 -23.43 37.14 -5.22
N GLY A 182 -23.02 38.25 -5.87
CA GLY A 182 -23.10 38.43 -7.32
C GLY A 182 -24.43 39.02 -7.82
N TRP A 183 -25.26 39.58 -6.94
CA TRP A 183 -26.52 40.22 -7.31
C TRP A 183 -26.29 41.67 -7.77
N GLU A 184 -26.78 42.02 -8.96
CA GLU A 184 -26.71 43.38 -9.47
C GLU A 184 -27.79 44.26 -8.82
N LEU A 185 -27.36 45.27 -8.07
CA LEU A 185 -28.24 46.22 -7.40
C LEU A 185 -27.97 47.63 -7.94
N GLN A 186 -29.03 48.32 -8.38
CA GLN A 186 -28.96 49.74 -8.74
C GLN A 186 -28.75 50.61 -7.50
N GLN A 187 -27.98 51.70 -7.60
CA GLN A 187 -27.79 52.66 -6.49
C GLN A 187 -29.14 53.24 -6.05
N GLU A 188 -29.31 53.43 -4.74
CA GLU A 188 -30.47 54.15 -4.21
C GLU A 188 -30.27 55.64 -4.50
N GLU A 189 -31.29 56.29 -5.08
CA GLU A 189 -31.41 57.75 -5.16
C GLU A 189 -31.52 58.38 -3.77
#